data_AF-A0A2D9HDU7-F1
#
_entry.id   AF-A0A2D9HDU7-F1
#
_cell.length_a   1.000
_cell.length_b   1.000
_cell.length_c   1.000
_cell.angle_alpha   90.00
_cell.angle_beta   90.00
_cell.angle_gamma   90.00
#
_symmetry.space_group_name_H-M   'P 1'
#
loop_
_entity.id
_entity.type
_entity.pdbx_description
1 polymer ?
#
loop_
_entity_poly.entity_id
_entity_poly.type
_entity_poly.pdbx_seq_one_letter_code
_entity_poly.pdbx_strand_id
1 'polypeptide(L)'
;MPKVMSTGFISLIPFVLLWTVPSLASTPGTAEGYIVALDKAEMVIDLGRNQGLKPGSKVRLYRRLVVTHPYTGKKIIDRFPIGEVAPEEVGSTLAIVRSWSGLKRAPAHGDIAVYFKPTAVPGAVAKRAPEVVDRGKLPADAAELQAIFRNNLGQSIDHRIKAYEAFVEQFPQSAYLDEIGTELKAMRGFQAAARTTKAVDVRPPRQATRKPKPKDLRGYAGTVGPIFPGEDLEVVVAVLHPEDLDEVFLFVSEGIAGSKDWTSVRMVRDGDYYYRAQLPKALTKNPATLAYFIEAVRKDAQTEAIRGRSDRPRLLRIQPRPAGDEAPGKTRVQGNWKSVNFNQGYSSEQEGAGAKAKDAFTHYEVGIMYEVNFRMLRAVRFGMGTIDGACTLDGVNECAATWSNEVTRSDERGLSLNYAFAEGELGLNPWVGIAARLSGGNHQGGAGNSAKRVTGFEGRLRVGELEKTRLVLGISQLDDLGSKGFLDVHIEVLTKVPLKAGVTVTSLPVQGSNWGVQLETQAGYRINSMFSVTGIVGWNARTINHTGFTYGGGLGMEW
;
A
#
# COMPACT_ATOMS: atom_id res chain seq x y z
N MET A 1 7.16 83.23 -23.99
CA MET A 1 6.43 82.16 -23.30
C MET A 1 7.03 80.81 -23.71
N PRO A 2 7.16 79.85 -22.77
CA PRO A 2 8.25 78.84 -22.71
C PRO A 2 7.80 77.46 -23.29
N LYS A 3 8.63 76.43 -23.51
CA LYS A 3 9.48 75.71 -22.53
C LYS A 3 10.50 74.81 -23.25
N VAL A 4 11.74 74.89 -22.76
CA VAL A 4 12.88 74.00 -22.99
C VAL A 4 12.67 72.71 -22.20
N MET A 5 12.96 71.54 -22.81
CA MET A 5 12.94 70.24 -22.12
C MET A 5 14.33 69.91 -21.57
N SER A 6 14.32 69.51 -20.30
CA SER A 6 15.45 69.43 -19.37
C SER A 6 16.10 68.05 -19.35
N THR A 7 17.42 68.04 -19.39
CA THR A 7 18.32 66.95 -18.99
C THR A 7 18.17 66.62 -17.50
N GLY A 8 17.89 65.36 -17.17
CA GLY A 8 17.88 64.83 -15.80
C GLY A 8 18.97 63.77 -15.61
N PHE A 9 20.03 64.17 -14.91
CA PHE A 9 21.04 63.29 -14.29
C PHE A 9 20.39 62.49 -13.15
N ILE A 10 20.59 61.17 -13.09
CA ILE A 10 20.32 60.37 -11.88
C ILE A 10 21.58 59.58 -11.51
N SER A 11 21.89 59.70 -10.23
CA SER A 11 23.09 59.30 -9.50
C SER A 11 23.38 57.80 -9.50
N LEU A 12 24.65 57.45 -9.76
CA LEU A 12 25.21 56.11 -9.60
C LEU A 12 25.58 55.90 -8.13
N ILE A 13 24.77 55.12 -7.39
CA ILE A 13 25.10 54.62 -6.05
C ILE A 13 25.93 53.35 -6.20
N PRO A 14 27.13 53.24 -5.59
CA PRO A 14 27.88 51.99 -5.59
C PRO A 14 27.20 51.00 -4.63
N PHE A 15 26.58 49.97 -5.20
CA PHE A 15 26.04 48.84 -4.44
C PHE A 15 27.22 47.96 -3.99
N VAL A 16 27.58 48.06 -2.71
CA VAL A 16 28.52 47.15 -2.04
C VAL A 16 27.83 45.78 -1.92
N LEU A 17 28.23 44.83 -2.75
CA LEU A 17 27.83 43.43 -2.66
C LEU A 17 28.54 42.79 -1.45
N LEU A 18 27.88 42.80 -0.30
CA LEU A 18 28.20 41.94 0.84
C LEU A 18 27.86 40.50 0.44
N TRP A 19 28.88 39.68 0.16
CA TRP A 19 28.73 38.24 0.04
C TRP A 19 28.43 37.66 1.43
N THR A 20 27.16 37.31 1.67
CA THR A 20 26.78 36.49 2.81
C THR A 20 27.19 35.04 2.53
N VAL A 21 28.11 34.53 3.36
CA VAL A 21 28.45 33.10 3.36
C VAL A 21 27.20 32.34 3.82
N PRO A 22 26.67 31.36 3.06
CA PRO A 22 25.52 30.58 3.50
C PRO A 22 25.90 29.80 4.75
N SER A 23 25.20 30.10 5.85
CA SER A 23 25.26 29.31 7.08
C SER A 23 24.69 27.92 6.78
N LEU A 24 25.51 26.88 6.96
CA LEU A 24 25.11 25.48 6.82
C LEU A 24 23.95 25.22 7.79
N ALA A 25 22.75 25.01 7.27
CA ALA A 25 21.58 24.69 8.08
C ALA A 25 21.79 23.31 8.74
N SER A 26 21.76 23.27 10.07
CA SER A 26 21.85 22.04 10.86
C SER A 26 20.58 21.21 10.72
N THR A 27 20.74 19.89 10.60
CA THR A 27 19.62 18.93 10.52
C THR A 27 18.83 18.94 11.84
N PRO A 28 17.48 18.98 11.83
CA PRO A 28 16.69 18.96 13.06
C PRO A 28 16.96 17.66 13.84
N GLY A 29 17.60 17.79 15.00
CA GLY A 29 17.90 16.69 15.93
C GLY A 29 19.37 16.35 16.11
N THR A 30 20.27 16.84 15.25
CA THR A 30 21.72 16.59 15.38
C THR A 30 22.49 17.90 15.20
N ALA A 31 23.42 18.19 16.11
CA ALA A 31 24.33 19.32 16.01
C ALA A 31 25.76 18.83 15.79
N GLU A 32 26.44 19.36 14.77
CA GLU A 32 27.84 19.08 14.49
C GLU A 32 28.72 20.29 14.84
N GLY A 33 29.91 20.02 15.38
CA GLY A 33 30.96 21.00 15.66
C GLY A 33 32.34 20.35 15.56
N TYR A 34 33.39 21.07 15.97
CA TYR A 34 34.78 20.61 15.84
C TYR A 34 35.58 20.83 17.12
N ILE A 35 36.62 20.03 17.32
CA ILE A 35 37.64 20.32 18.33
C ILE A 35 38.47 21.51 17.86
N VAL A 36 38.32 22.65 18.56
CA VAL A 36 38.98 23.92 18.20
C VAL A 36 40.25 24.15 19.01
N ALA A 37 40.32 23.66 20.25
CA ALA A 37 41.51 23.71 21.09
C ALA A 37 41.74 22.39 21.83
N LEU A 38 43.02 22.02 21.97
CA LEU A 38 43.45 20.85 22.74
C LEU A 38 44.66 21.23 23.61
N ASP A 39 44.49 21.17 24.92
CA ASP A 39 45.55 21.25 25.93
C ASP A 39 45.68 19.89 26.65
N LYS A 40 46.76 19.68 27.40
CA LYS A 40 47.08 18.41 28.09
C LYS A 40 45.95 17.91 29.00
N ALA A 41 45.08 18.80 29.48
CA ALA A 41 43.99 18.48 30.39
C ALA A 41 42.62 19.03 29.95
N GLU A 42 42.55 19.83 28.87
CA GLU A 42 41.29 20.40 28.38
C GLU A 42 41.13 20.24 26.86
N MET A 43 39.91 19.88 26.43
CA MET A 43 39.52 19.82 25.03
C MET A 43 38.31 20.74 24.83
N VAL A 44 38.45 21.70 23.92
CA VAL A 44 37.40 22.68 23.62
C VAL A 44 36.73 22.33 22.30
N ILE A 45 35.41 22.22 22.33
CA ILE A 45 34.54 21.85 21.21
C ILE A 45 33.65 23.04 20.84
N ASP A 46 33.49 23.30 19.55
CA ASP A 46 32.54 24.27 19.01
C ASP A 46 31.09 23.73 18.99
N LEU A 47 30.60 23.39 20.18
CA LEU A 47 29.21 23.03 20.46
C LEU A 47 28.83 23.61 21.82
N GLY A 48 27.68 24.27 21.92
CA GLY A 48 27.24 24.94 23.13
C GLY A 48 25.74 24.84 23.38
N ARG A 49 25.26 25.63 24.35
CA ARG A 49 23.83 25.68 24.74
C ARG A 49 22.93 26.10 23.58
N ASN A 50 23.42 26.92 22.65
CA ASN A 50 22.66 27.35 21.47
C ASN A 50 22.24 26.16 20.58
N GLN A 51 23.01 25.07 20.60
CA GLN A 51 22.71 23.82 19.89
C GLN A 51 21.96 22.81 20.78
N GLY A 52 21.57 23.20 21.99
CA GLY A 52 20.86 22.37 22.96
C GLY A 52 21.75 21.41 23.75
N LEU A 53 23.07 21.62 23.76
CA LEU A 53 24.02 20.85 24.54
C LEU A 53 23.90 21.21 26.04
N LYS A 54 23.95 20.20 26.92
CA LYS A 54 23.97 20.36 28.39
C LYS A 54 25.23 19.71 28.98
N PRO A 55 25.76 20.19 30.12
CA PRO A 55 26.81 19.48 30.84
C PRO A 55 26.45 18.00 31.05
N GLY A 56 27.40 17.10 30.83
CA GLY A 56 27.21 15.64 30.91
C GLY A 56 26.54 15.00 29.68
N SER A 57 26.14 15.78 28.66
CA SER A 57 25.59 15.21 27.42
C SER A 57 26.63 14.37 26.69
N LYS A 58 26.22 13.24 26.12
CA LYS A 58 27.12 12.41 25.31
C LYS A 58 27.37 13.07 23.95
N VAL A 59 28.64 13.39 23.68
CA VAL A 59 29.12 13.90 22.39
C VAL A 59 30.00 12.85 21.76
N ARG A 60 29.66 12.43 20.54
CA ARG A 60 30.42 11.42 19.82
C ARG A 60 31.46 12.11 18.95
N LEU A 61 32.71 11.66 19.05
CA LEU A 61 33.83 12.21 18.32
C LEU A 61 34.17 11.33 17.11
N TYR A 62 34.51 11.97 15.99
CA TYR A 62 34.90 11.33 14.74
C TYR A 62 36.16 11.97 14.17
N ARG A 63 37.03 11.15 13.57
CA ARG A 63 38.16 11.63 12.77
C ARG A 63 37.85 11.52 11.30
N ARG A 64 37.99 12.63 10.58
CA ARG A 64 37.93 12.66 9.12
C ARG A 64 39.19 12.05 8.53
N LEU A 65 39.04 11.00 7.75
CA LEU A 65 40.12 10.39 6.96
C LEU A 65 39.91 10.74 5.49
N VAL A 66 40.90 11.39 4.90
CA VAL A 66 40.93 11.70 3.47
C VAL A 66 42.04 10.87 2.85
N VAL A 67 41.66 9.84 2.11
CA VAL A 67 42.59 8.95 1.42
C VAL A 67 42.44 9.15 -0.07
N THR A 68 43.55 9.32 -0.77
CA THR A 68 43.54 9.36 -2.24
C THR A 68 43.59 7.93 -2.75
N HIS A 69 42.57 7.51 -3.51
CA HIS A 69 42.55 6.18 -4.10
C HIS A 69 43.72 6.05 -5.09
N PRO A 70 44.62 5.05 -4.94
CA PRO A 70 45.90 5.02 -5.64
C PRO A 70 45.76 4.92 -7.16
N TYR A 71 44.70 4.26 -7.65
CA TYR A 71 44.49 4.07 -9.09
C TYR A 71 43.61 5.13 -9.76
N THR A 72 42.74 5.80 -9.01
CA THR A 72 41.73 6.70 -9.61
C THR A 72 42.01 8.16 -9.31
N GLY A 73 42.94 8.45 -8.39
CA GLY A 73 43.21 9.80 -7.89
C GLY A 73 42.04 10.42 -7.12
N LYS A 74 40.91 9.73 -6.99
CA LYS A 74 39.73 10.25 -6.28
C LYS A 74 40.02 10.30 -4.78
N LYS A 75 39.71 11.43 -4.16
CA LYS A 75 39.72 11.58 -2.70
C LYS A 75 38.51 10.86 -2.12
N ILE A 76 38.75 9.81 -1.35
CA ILE A 76 37.76 9.12 -0.53
C ILE A 76 37.79 9.82 0.83
N ILE A 77 36.63 10.32 1.27
CA ILE A 77 36.48 11.00 2.55
C ILE A 77 35.57 10.14 3.40
N ASP A 78 36.03 9.76 4.58
CA ASP A 78 35.26 8.95 5.53
C ASP A 78 35.43 9.50 6.96
N ARG A 79 34.51 9.14 7.86
CA ARG A 79 34.49 9.58 9.26
C ARG A 79 34.56 8.34 10.17
N PHE A 80 35.66 8.20 10.90
CA PHE A 80 35.85 7.08 11.82
C PHE A 80 35.57 7.49 13.26
N PRO A 81 34.71 6.77 14.01
CA PRO A 81 34.43 7.12 15.40
C PRO A 81 35.67 6.90 16.27
N ILE A 82 36.08 7.94 16.99
CA ILE A 82 37.20 7.86 17.94
C ILE A 82 36.71 7.57 19.36
N GLY A 83 35.48 7.92 19.70
CA GLY A 83 34.83 7.56 20.97
C GLY A 83 33.76 8.56 21.38
N GLU A 84 33.35 8.52 22.65
CA GLU A 84 32.37 9.44 23.22
C GLU A 84 32.99 10.20 24.38
N VAL A 85 32.60 11.47 24.53
CA VAL A 85 33.01 12.34 25.63
C VAL A 85 31.80 13.03 26.23
N ALA A 86 31.93 13.47 27.48
CA ALA A 86 30.91 14.22 28.19
C ALA A 86 31.50 15.60 28.57
N PRO A 87 31.00 16.71 28.00
CA PRO A 87 31.46 18.04 28.38
C PRO A 87 31.09 18.38 29.82
N GLU A 88 32.06 18.92 30.55
CA GLU A 88 31.91 19.31 31.96
C GLU A 88 31.38 20.74 32.05
N GLU A 89 31.88 21.63 31.20
CA GLU A 89 31.43 23.03 31.12
C GLU A 89 30.87 23.29 29.73
N VAL A 90 29.65 23.83 29.66
CA VAL A 90 28.99 24.16 28.39
C VAL A 90 28.60 25.64 28.41
N GLY A 91 29.28 26.42 27.58
CA GLY A 91 29.00 27.84 27.30
C GLY A 91 27.89 28.01 26.26
N SER A 92 27.71 29.23 25.77
CA SER A 92 26.71 29.53 24.72
C SER A 92 27.06 28.87 23.39
N THR A 93 28.32 28.96 22.97
CA THR A 93 28.86 28.44 21.70
C THR A 93 29.86 27.31 21.87
N LEU A 94 30.70 27.36 22.90
CA LEU A 94 31.76 26.38 23.15
C LEU A 94 31.43 25.48 24.35
N ALA A 95 32.05 24.29 24.39
CA ALA A 95 32.06 23.41 25.54
C ALA A 95 33.47 22.88 25.83
N ILE A 96 33.76 22.67 27.11
CA ILE A 96 35.04 22.15 27.62
C ILE A 96 34.83 20.74 28.16
N VAL A 97 35.69 19.83 27.73
CA VAL A 97 35.80 18.45 28.22
C VAL A 97 37.15 18.36 28.94
N ARG A 98 37.19 17.97 30.22
CA ARG A 98 38.47 17.73 30.94
C ARG A 98 38.78 16.23 31.10
N SER A 99 37.76 15.38 31.06
CA SER A 99 37.91 13.93 31.10
C SER A 99 37.52 13.26 29.77
N TRP A 100 38.51 12.74 29.04
CA TRP A 100 38.30 11.99 27.78
C TRP A 100 39.08 10.67 27.73
N SER A 101 39.05 9.90 28.82
CA SER A 101 39.58 8.54 28.85
C SER A 101 38.70 7.57 28.04
N GLY A 102 39.29 6.50 27.47
CA GLY A 102 38.53 5.47 26.74
C GLY A 102 38.29 5.76 25.25
N LEU A 103 38.87 6.82 24.69
CA LEU A 103 38.88 7.03 23.24
C LEU A 103 39.79 6.00 22.55
N LYS A 104 39.32 5.44 21.42
CA LYS A 104 40.07 4.50 20.57
C LYS A 104 41.32 5.15 19.94
N ARG A 105 41.34 6.48 19.85
CA ARG A 105 42.47 7.29 19.35
C ARG A 105 42.53 8.59 20.15
N ALA A 106 43.74 9.12 20.34
CA ALA A 106 43.91 10.44 20.93
C ALA A 106 43.20 11.50 20.07
N PRO A 107 42.43 12.43 20.66
CA PRO A 107 41.75 13.50 19.93
C PRO A 107 42.77 14.46 19.32
N ALA A 108 42.40 15.12 18.24
CA ALA A 108 43.21 16.12 17.56
C ALA A 108 42.37 17.32 17.14
N HIS A 109 43.01 18.48 16.95
CA HIS A 109 42.36 19.64 16.36
C HIS A 109 41.71 19.29 15.02
N GLY A 110 40.47 19.74 14.84
CA GLY A 110 39.67 19.48 13.63
C GLY A 110 38.95 18.13 13.58
N ASP A 111 39.07 17.27 14.60
CA ASP A 111 38.14 16.14 14.75
C ASP A 111 36.70 16.68 14.95
N ILE A 112 35.73 15.90 14.47
CA ILE A 112 34.32 16.28 14.40
C ILE A 112 33.62 15.82 15.68
N ALA A 113 32.89 16.72 16.33
CA ALA A 113 32.04 16.41 17.46
C ALA A 113 30.57 16.43 17.03
N VAL A 114 29.83 15.37 17.34
CA VAL A 114 28.42 15.24 16.97
C VAL A 114 27.59 15.03 18.24
N TYR A 115 26.64 15.94 18.46
CA TYR A 115 25.66 15.86 19.53
C TYR A 115 24.30 15.45 18.95
N PHE A 116 23.82 14.28 19.38
CA PHE A 116 22.48 13.81 19.08
C PHE A 116 21.54 14.34 20.16
N LYS A 117 20.71 15.32 19.81
CA LYS A 117 19.72 15.85 20.74
C LYS A 117 18.78 14.69 21.10
N PRO A 118 18.60 14.35 22.39
CA PRO A 118 17.61 13.37 22.78
C PRO A 118 16.28 13.82 22.20
N THR A 119 15.74 13.06 21.24
CA THR A 119 14.38 13.28 20.80
C THR A 119 13.56 13.07 22.05
N ALA A 120 12.98 14.15 22.58
CA ALA A 120 11.95 14.03 23.58
C ALA A 120 10.94 13.10 22.94
N VAL A 121 10.88 11.85 23.39
CA VAL A 121 9.78 10.96 23.09
C VAL A 121 8.56 11.80 23.44
N PRO A 122 7.74 12.24 22.46
CA PRO A 122 6.57 13.05 22.75
C PRO A 122 5.85 12.32 23.85
N GLY A 123 5.69 13.03 24.99
CA GLY A 123 5.49 12.43 26.30
C GLY A 123 4.59 11.23 26.18
N ALA A 124 5.03 10.09 26.76
CA ALA A 124 4.23 8.89 26.91
C ALA A 124 2.78 9.33 27.07
N VAL A 125 2.02 9.22 25.98
CA VAL A 125 0.61 9.59 26.00
C VAL A 125 0.08 8.72 27.09
N ALA A 126 -0.28 9.33 28.22
CA ALA A 126 -0.88 8.64 29.34
C ALA A 126 -1.88 7.70 28.71
N LYS A 127 -1.63 6.40 28.85
CA LYS A 127 -2.40 5.32 28.23
C LYS A 127 -3.84 5.65 28.57
N ARG A 128 -4.54 6.32 27.65
CA ARG A 128 -5.94 6.65 27.84
C ARG A 128 -6.55 5.27 27.69
N ALA A 129 -6.88 4.69 28.84
CA ALA A 129 -7.57 3.42 28.87
C ALA A 129 -8.68 3.54 27.83
N PRO A 130 -8.74 2.63 26.84
CA PRO A 130 -9.82 2.68 25.87
C PRO A 130 -11.10 2.74 26.68
N GLU A 131 -11.92 3.73 26.35
CA GLU A 131 -13.26 3.86 26.88
C GLU A 131 -13.90 2.48 26.73
N VAL A 132 -14.19 1.85 27.87
CA VAL A 132 -14.77 0.52 27.93
C VAL A 132 -16.15 0.68 27.33
N VAL A 133 -16.24 0.47 26.01
CA VAL A 133 -17.47 0.00 25.40
C VAL A 133 -17.82 -1.23 26.21
N ASP A 134 -18.94 -1.18 26.92
CA ASP A 134 -19.50 -2.30 27.69
C ASP A 134 -19.86 -3.42 26.70
N ARG A 135 -18.82 -4.11 26.24
CA ARG A 135 -18.88 -5.34 25.48
C ARG A 135 -19.23 -6.38 26.54
N GLY A 136 -20.46 -6.89 26.47
CA GLY A 136 -20.91 -7.96 27.34
C GLY A 136 -19.79 -8.97 27.57
N LYS A 137 -19.55 -9.30 28.85
CA LYS A 137 -18.39 -10.08 29.34
C LYS A 137 -17.97 -11.13 28.31
N LEU A 138 -16.84 -10.87 27.63
CA LEU A 138 -16.20 -11.88 26.79
C LEU A 138 -16.03 -13.16 27.61
N PRO A 139 -16.26 -14.34 27.01
CA PRO A 139 -15.87 -15.60 27.61
C PRO A 139 -14.42 -15.55 28.12
N ALA A 140 -14.15 -16.16 29.27
CA ALA A 140 -12.85 -16.04 29.96
C ALA A 140 -11.67 -16.50 29.08
N ASP A 141 -11.90 -17.52 28.25
CA ASP A 141 -10.95 -18.03 27.26
C ASP A 141 -10.68 -17.02 26.13
N ALA A 142 -11.72 -16.34 25.61
CA ALA A 142 -11.55 -15.29 24.61
C ALA A 142 -10.74 -14.10 25.16
N ALA A 143 -10.98 -13.72 26.42
CA ALA A 143 -10.25 -12.64 27.08
C ALA A 143 -8.77 -13.00 27.31
N GLU A 144 -8.48 -14.23 27.77
CA GLU A 144 -7.11 -14.69 27.97
C GLU A 144 -6.37 -14.84 26.63
N LEU A 145 -7.01 -15.38 25.59
CA LEU A 145 -6.42 -15.50 24.26
C LEU A 145 -6.02 -14.13 23.70
N GLN A 146 -6.85 -13.11 23.89
CA GLN A 146 -6.55 -11.75 23.50
C GLN A 146 -5.37 -11.16 24.28
N ALA A 147 -5.25 -11.48 25.58
CA ALA A 147 -4.13 -11.07 26.41
C ALA A 147 -2.83 -11.74 25.95
N ILE A 148 -2.86 -13.05 25.69
CA ILE A 148 -1.73 -13.82 25.14
C ILE A 148 -1.27 -13.22 23.81
N PHE A 149 -2.19 -12.93 22.89
CA PHE A 149 -1.84 -12.32 21.60
C PHE A 149 -1.12 -10.99 21.79
N ARG A 150 -1.69 -10.08 22.61
CA ARG A 150 -1.10 -8.76 22.87
C ARG A 150 0.27 -8.82 23.54
N ASN A 151 0.46 -9.72 24.51
CA ASN A 151 1.71 -9.84 25.26
C ASN A 151 2.81 -10.53 24.46
N ASN A 152 2.44 -11.26 23.41
CA ASN A 152 3.37 -11.99 22.54
C ASN A 152 3.77 -11.23 21.26
N LEU A 153 3.24 -10.03 21.01
CA LEU A 153 3.69 -9.19 19.90
C LEU A 153 5.18 -8.85 20.07
N GLY A 154 5.99 -9.27 19.11
CA GLY A 154 7.45 -9.08 19.13
C GLY A 154 8.24 -10.04 20.02
N GLN A 155 7.59 -11.06 20.60
CA GLN A 155 8.29 -12.12 21.34
C GLN A 155 8.78 -13.23 20.40
N SER A 156 9.84 -13.93 20.82
CA SER A 156 10.41 -15.05 20.07
C SER A 156 9.40 -16.19 19.83
N ILE A 157 9.57 -16.95 18.74
CA ILE A 157 8.71 -18.10 18.39
C ILE A 157 8.60 -19.10 19.56
N ASP A 158 9.70 -19.36 20.29
CA ASP A 158 9.71 -20.28 21.43
C ASP A 158 8.81 -19.79 22.58
N HIS A 159 8.81 -18.48 22.84
CA HIS A 159 7.95 -17.88 23.86
C HIS A 159 6.48 -17.94 23.44
N ARG A 160 6.19 -17.65 22.17
CA ARG A 160 4.84 -17.72 21.60
C ARG A 160 4.27 -19.13 21.69
N ILE A 161 5.05 -20.15 21.31
CA ILE A 161 4.65 -21.56 21.41
C ILE A 161 4.26 -21.89 22.86
N LYS A 162 5.11 -21.58 23.83
CA LYS A 162 4.82 -21.85 25.25
C LYS A 162 3.55 -21.16 25.75
N ALA A 163 3.30 -19.92 25.33
CA ALA A 163 2.12 -19.19 25.76
C ALA A 163 0.83 -19.79 25.20
N TYR A 164 0.83 -20.24 23.94
CA TYR A 164 -0.31 -20.96 23.37
C TYR A 164 -0.48 -22.37 23.94
N GLU A 165 0.60 -23.07 24.27
CA GLU A 165 0.54 -24.37 24.98
C GLU A 165 -0.11 -24.20 26.36
N ALA A 166 0.30 -23.18 27.13
CA ALA A 166 -0.30 -22.87 28.42
C ALA A 166 -1.81 -22.54 28.30
N PHE A 167 -2.21 -21.83 27.23
CA PHE A 167 -3.62 -21.58 26.96
C PHE A 167 -4.41 -22.87 26.72
N VAL A 168 -3.87 -23.78 25.89
CA VAL A 168 -4.52 -25.07 25.58
C VAL A 168 -4.66 -25.92 26.84
N GLU A 169 -3.65 -25.91 27.72
CA GLU A 169 -3.71 -26.60 29.03
C GLU A 169 -4.76 -25.98 29.96
N GLN A 170 -4.85 -24.65 29.99
CA GLN A 170 -5.76 -23.92 30.88
C GLN A 170 -7.22 -23.95 30.40
N PHE A 171 -7.46 -23.99 29.08
CA PHE A 171 -8.79 -23.95 28.46
C PHE A 171 -9.01 -25.11 27.47
N PRO A 172 -9.04 -26.37 27.95
CA PRO A 172 -9.13 -27.55 27.08
C PRO A 172 -10.49 -27.73 26.37
N GLN A 173 -11.48 -26.88 26.66
CA GLN A 173 -12.78 -26.85 25.97
C GLN A 173 -13.05 -25.54 25.23
N SER A 174 -12.01 -24.72 25.01
CA SER A 174 -12.19 -23.47 24.27
C SER A 174 -12.61 -23.73 22.82
N ALA A 175 -13.50 -22.88 22.30
CA ALA A 175 -13.92 -22.93 20.90
C ALA A 175 -12.78 -22.57 19.91
N TYR A 176 -11.65 -22.07 20.41
CA TYR A 176 -10.51 -21.60 19.61
C TYR A 176 -9.36 -22.61 19.47
N LEU A 177 -9.53 -23.84 19.98
CA LEU A 177 -8.44 -24.82 20.05
C LEU A 177 -7.97 -25.28 18.67
N ASP A 178 -8.86 -25.36 17.68
CA ASP A 178 -8.51 -25.78 16.32
C ASP A 178 -7.63 -24.73 15.61
N GLU A 179 -7.96 -23.44 15.76
CA GLU A 179 -7.17 -22.33 15.22
C GLU A 179 -5.80 -22.24 15.92
N ILE A 180 -5.78 -22.36 17.25
CA ILE A 180 -4.53 -22.34 18.03
C ILE A 180 -3.65 -23.55 17.68
N GLY A 181 -4.25 -24.73 17.49
CA GLY A 181 -3.53 -25.94 17.06
C GLY A 181 -2.88 -25.76 15.68
N THR A 182 -3.58 -25.08 14.76
CA THR A 182 -3.06 -24.74 13.43
C THR A 182 -1.86 -23.78 13.51
N GLU A 183 -1.97 -22.73 14.32
CA GLU A 183 -0.89 -21.76 14.55
C GLU A 183 0.33 -22.42 15.25
N LEU A 184 0.10 -23.24 16.28
CA LEU A 184 1.16 -24.00 16.97
C LEU A 184 1.91 -24.93 16.01
N LYS A 185 1.18 -25.64 15.13
CA LYS A 185 1.77 -26.51 14.11
C LYS A 185 2.64 -25.71 13.14
N ALA A 186 2.17 -24.54 12.69
CA ALA A 186 2.95 -23.65 11.82
C ALA A 186 4.22 -23.14 12.51
N MET A 187 4.12 -22.63 13.74
CA MET A 187 5.25 -22.14 14.53
C MET A 187 6.31 -23.21 14.79
N ARG A 188 5.89 -24.45 15.14
CA ARG A 188 6.82 -25.59 15.29
C ARG A 188 7.49 -25.97 13.97
N GLY A 189 6.78 -25.87 12.85
CA GLY A 189 7.35 -26.05 11.52
C GLY A 189 8.48 -25.04 11.24
N PHE A 190 8.26 -23.76 11.55
CA PHE A 190 9.30 -22.72 11.44
C PHE A 190 10.49 -22.99 12.37
N GLN A 191 10.24 -23.41 13.61
CA GLN A 191 11.27 -23.77 14.57
C GLN A 191 12.14 -24.94 14.07
N ALA A 192 11.51 -25.98 13.50
CA ALA A 192 12.21 -27.15 12.94
C ALA A 192 13.05 -26.78 11.71
N ALA A 193 12.52 -25.95 10.81
CA ALA A 193 13.25 -25.44 9.65
C ALA A 193 14.47 -24.57 10.04
N ALA A 194 14.35 -23.78 11.11
CA ALA A 194 15.45 -22.98 11.65
C ALA A 194 16.53 -23.82 12.34
N ARG A 195 16.19 -25.00 12.86
CA ARG A 195 17.15 -25.95 13.48
C ARG A 195 17.88 -26.81 12.45
N THR A 196 17.19 -27.24 11.41
CA THR A 196 17.77 -28.08 10.33
C THR A 196 18.84 -27.36 9.52
N THR A 197 18.79 -26.02 9.42
CA THR A 197 19.85 -25.21 8.81
C THR A 197 21.15 -25.14 9.62
N LYS A 198 21.19 -25.64 10.87
CA LYS A 198 22.40 -25.67 11.71
C LYS A 198 23.10 -27.04 11.78
N ALA A 199 22.56 -28.09 11.15
CA ALA A 199 23.19 -29.41 11.12
C ALA A 199 24.21 -29.50 9.96
N VAL A 200 25.30 -28.74 10.05
CA VAL A 200 26.56 -29.06 9.36
C VAL A 200 27.47 -29.67 10.42
N ASP A 201 27.90 -30.90 10.20
CA ASP A 201 28.73 -31.72 11.09
C ASP A 201 29.86 -30.93 11.78
N VAL A 202 29.71 -30.72 13.08
CA VAL A 202 30.79 -30.23 13.94
C VAL A 202 31.53 -31.45 14.48
N ARG A 203 32.61 -31.83 13.79
CA ARG A 203 33.71 -32.58 14.41
C ARG A 203 34.29 -31.76 15.57
N PRO A 204 34.73 -32.39 16.68
CA PRO A 204 35.20 -31.66 17.86
C PRO A 204 36.40 -30.78 17.51
N PRO A 205 36.43 -29.50 17.93
CA PRO A 205 37.47 -28.58 17.52
C PRO A 205 38.78 -28.90 18.23
N ARG A 206 39.78 -29.22 17.43
CA ARG A 206 41.19 -29.06 17.78
C ARG A 206 41.43 -27.57 17.97
N GLN A 207 41.80 -27.17 19.18
CA GLN A 207 42.05 -25.79 19.59
C GLN A 207 42.99 -25.08 18.60
N ALA A 208 42.43 -24.16 17.83
CA ALA A 208 43.15 -23.07 17.21
C ALA A 208 42.26 -21.84 17.29
N THR A 209 42.71 -20.84 18.03
CA THR A 209 42.08 -19.54 18.33
C THR A 209 41.94 -18.67 17.09
N ARG A 210 41.23 -19.14 16.05
CA ARG A 210 40.84 -18.32 14.91
C ARG A 210 39.46 -17.75 15.23
N LYS A 211 39.38 -16.43 15.45
CA LYS A 211 38.10 -15.71 15.54
C LYS A 211 37.21 -16.17 14.36
N PRO A 212 35.98 -16.64 14.61
CA PRO A 212 35.11 -17.09 13.55
C PRO A 212 34.92 -15.95 12.54
N LYS A 213 35.06 -16.27 11.26
CA LYS A 213 34.88 -15.29 10.19
C LYS A 213 33.46 -14.71 10.31
N PRO A 214 33.28 -13.39 10.24
CA PRO A 214 31.95 -12.79 10.34
C PRO A 214 31.03 -13.39 9.26
N LYS A 215 29.81 -13.82 9.64
CA LYS A 215 28.82 -14.32 8.68
C LYS A 215 28.40 -13.20 7.72
N ASP A 216 28.12 -13.50 6.46
CA ASP A 216 27.62 -12.52 5.50
C ASP A 216 26.25 -11.99 5.96
N LEU A 217 26.07 -10.67 5.93
CA LEU A 217 24.84 -10.04 6.38
C LEU A 217 23.82 -10.06 5.25
N ARG A 218 22.95 -11.07 5.25
CA ARG A 218 21.87 -11.16 4.27
C ARG A 218 20.71 -10.25 4.69
N GLY A 219 20.54 -9.15 3.97
CA GLY A 219 19.40 -8.25 4.10
C GLY A 219 18.62 -8.07 2.79
N TYR A 220 17.32 -7.85 2.91
CA TYR A 220 16.40 -7.61 1.81
C TYR A 220 15.63 -6.32 2.05
N ALA A 221 15.72 -5.38 1.12
CA ALA A 221 14.88 -4.18 1.11
C ALA A 221 13.97 -4.21 -0.10
N GLY A 222 12.69 -3.84 0.12
CA GLY A 222 11.73 -3.64 -0.96
C GLY A 222 12.21 -2.58 -1.95
N THR A 223 11.74 -2.66 -3.19
CA THR A 223 11.91 -1.55 -4.13
C THR A 223 10.82 -0.54 -3.83
N VAL A 224 11.20 0.70 -3.52
CA VAL A 224 10.23 1.76 -3.28
C VAL A 224 9.55 2.13 -4.61
N GLY A 225 8.22 2.22 -4.59
CA GLY A 225 7.44 2.68 -5.73
C GLY A 225 7.69 4.16 -6.06
N PRO A 226 7.08 4.68 -7.13
CA PRO A 226 6.98 6.12 -7.30
C PRO A 226 6.23 6.73 -6.12
N ILE A 227 6.70 7.89 -5.64
CA ILE A 227 6.04 8.63 -4.56
C ILE A 227 5.65 10.03 -5.07
N PHE A 228 4.69 10.65 -4.40
CA PHE A 228 4.23 11.99 -4.76
C PHE A 228 4.69 13.06 -3.75
N PRO A 229 4.72 14.34 -4.15
CA PRO A 229 5.04 15.45 -3.28
C PRO A 229 4.25 15.43 -1.97
N GLY A 230 4.95 15.50 -0.85
CA GLY A 230 4.39 15.56 0.50
C GLY A 230 3.98 14.21 1.10
N GLU A 231 4.13 13.10 0.37
CA GLU A 231 3.80 11.79 0.91
C GLU A 231 4.80 11.33 1.97
N ASP A 232 4.25 10.64 2.98
CA ASP A 232 5.00 9.96 4.00
C ASP A 232 5.54 8.65 3.43
N LEU A 233 6.86 8.61 3.16
CA LEU A 233 7.51 7.39 2.72
C LEU A 233 8.17 6.68 3.91
N GLU A 234 7.74 5.46 4.16
CA GLU A 234 8.43 4.52 5.06
C GLU A 234 9.29 3.54 4.25
N VAL A 235 10.55 3.40 4.64
CA VAL A 235 11.49 2.43 4.08
C VAL A 235 11.67 1.29 5.07
N VAL A 236 11.42 0.06 4.61
CA VAL A 236 11.53 -1.16 5.42
C VAL A 236 12.62 -2.07 4.85
N VAL A 237 13.43 -2.63 5.75
CA VAL A 237 14.45 -3.64 5.43
C VAL A 237 14.31 -4.83 6.37
N ALA A 238 14.42 -6.04 5.82
CA ALA A 238 14.50 -7.28 6.58
C ALA A 238 15.95 -7.77 6.62
N VAL A 239 16.48 -8.11 7.79
CA VAL A 239 17.83 -8.64 7.99
C VAL A 239 17.73 -10.01 8.64
N LEU A 240 18.40 -11.03 8.10
CA LEU A 240 18.29 -12.41 8.61
C LEU A 240 18.99 -12.64 9.96
N HIS A 241 20.05 -11.90 10.25
CA HIS A 241 20.85 -12.01 11.48
C HIS A 241 20.93 -10.66 12.23
N PRO A 242 19.79 -10.14 12.71
CA PRO A 242 19.73 -8.86 13.42
C PRO A 242 20.56 -8.86 14.71
N GLU A 243 20.84 -10.03 15.29
CA GLU A 243 21.68 -10.20 16.47
C GLU A 243 23.15 -9.83 16.26
N ASP A 244 23.63 -9.85 15.02
CA ASP A 244 24.99 -9.48 14.63
C ASP A 244 25.13 -7.97 14.36
N LEU A 245 24.00 -7.24 14.35
CA LEU A 245 23.93 -5.81 14.10
C LEU A 245 23.93 -4.98 15.37
N ASP A 246 24.48 -3.79 15.25
CA ASP A 246 24.38 -2.71 16.22
C ASP A 246 23.33 -1.69 15.75
N GLU A 247 23.48 -1.14 14.54
CA GLU A 247 22.59 -0.11 13.99
C GLU A 247 22.35 -0.30 12.49
N VAL A 248 21.24 0.22 11.97
CA VAL A 248 20.94 0.27 10.53
C VAL A 248 20.61 1.72 10.15
N PHE A 249 21.18 2.18 9.05
CA PHE A 249 21.02 3.53 8.55
C PHE A 249 20.50 3.54 7.11
N LEU A 250 19.55 4.44 6.87
CA LEU A 250 19.12 4.85 5.55
C LEU A 250 19.84 6.16 5.20
N PHE A 251 20.60 6.16 4.13
CA PHE A 251 21.25 7.35 3.60
C PHE A 251 20.48 7.85 2.39
N VAL A 252 20.15 9.15 2.40
CA VAL A 252 19.35 9.79 1.35
C VAL A 252 20.00 11.09 0.94
N SER A 253 20.00 11.40 -0.36
CA SER A 253 20.47 12.68 -0.88
C SER A 253 19.63 13.16 -2.04
N GLU A 254 19.49 14.48 -2.17
CA GLU A 254 18.90 15.10 -3.35
C GLU A 254 19.90 14.99 -4.52
N GLY A 255 19.48 14.38 -5.63
CA GLY A 255 20.31 14.26 -6.84
C GLY A 255 20.73 12.83 -7.20
N ILE A 256 21.70 12.74 -8.12
CA ILE A 256 22.16 11.48 -8.74
C ILE A 256 23.39 10.95 -7.98
N ALA A 257 23.75 9.69 -8.24
CA ALA A 257 24.91 9.00 -7.68
C ALA A 257 26.17 9.87 -7.55
N GLY A 258 26.80 9.85 -6.37
CA GLY A 258 28.01 10.63 -6.08
C GLY A 258 27.77 11.97 -5.38
N SER A 259 26.55 12.26 -4.92
CA SER A 259 26.30 13.37 -4.01
C SER A 259 27.22 13.28 -2.77
N LYS A 260 27.72 14.44 -2.32
CA LYS A 260 28.55 14.54 -1.12
C LYS A 260 27.73 14.74 0.15
N ASP A 261 26.45 15.10 0.00
CA ASP A 261 25.60 15.54 1.10
C ASP A 261 24.53 14.50 1.39
N TRP A 262 24.94 13.42 2.08
CA TRP A 262 24.04 12.36 2.52
C TRP A 262 23.40 12.72 3.86
N THR A 263 22.08 12.72 3.89
CA THR A 263 21.30 12.73 5.14
C THR A 263 21.18 11.30 5.65
N SER A 264 21.73 11.04 6.84
CA SER A 264 21.62 9.75 7.51
C SER A 264 20.38 9.70 8.40
N VAL A 265 19.51 8.72 8.17
CA VAL A 265 18.33 8.45 8.98
C VAL A 265 18.53 7.11 9.66
N ARG A 266 18.60 7.10 11.00
CA ARG A 266 18.67 5.86 11.78
C ARG A 266 17.36 5.09 11.64
N MET A 267 17.46 3.82 11.27
CA MET A 267 16.30 2.93 11.21
C MET A 267 16.03 2.35 12.59
N VAL A 268 14.75 2.23 12.95
CA VAL A 268 14.26 1.66 14.20
C VAL A 268 13.92 0.20 13.98
N ARG A 269 14.33 -0.68 14.90
CA ARG A 269 13.98 -2.10 14.85
C ARG A 269 12.49 -2.29 15.09
N ASP A 270 11.83 -3.04 14.21
CA ASP A 270 10.42 -3.40 14.28
C ASP A 270 10.26 -4.92 14.20
N GLY A 271 10.03 -5.57 15.33
CA GLY A 271 9.97 -7.03 15.43
C GLY A 271 11.33 -7.72 15.29
N ASP A 272 11.29 -8.98 14.84
CA ASP A 272 12.48 -9.84 14.84
C ASP A 272 13.48 -9.43 13.76
N TYR A 273 13.03 -9.32 12.52
CA TYR A 273 13.91 -9.17 11.36
C TYR A 273 13.85 -7.79 10.71
N TYR A 274 12.91 -6.93 11.06
CA TYR A 274 12.67 -5.70 10.32
C TYR A 274 13.27 -4.46 10.99
N TYR A 275 13.67 -3.52 10.14
CA TYR A 275 14.02 -2.17 10.52
C TYR A 275 13.26 -1.20 9.63
N ARG A 276 12.79 -0.09 10.19
CA ARG A 276 12.00 0.93 9.49
C ARG A 276 12.58 2.32 9.69
N ALA A 277 12.51 3.15 8.66
CA ALA A 277 12.77 4.58 8.77
C ALA A 277 11.77 5.36 7.93
N GLN A 278 11.27 6.46 8.49
CA GLN A 278 10.47 7.41 7.75
C GLN A 278 11.38 8.44 7.08
N LEU A 279 11.15 8.71 5.80
CA LEU A 279 11.89 9.73 5.07
C LEU A 279 11.52 11.12 5.61
N PRO A 280 12.49 12.05 5.78
CA PRO A 280 12.18 13.42 6.13
C PRO A 280 11.24 14.08 5.12
N LYS A 281 10.10 14.64 5.58
CA LYS A 281 9.10 15.33 4.73
C LYS A 281 9.69 16.44 3.87
N ALA A 282 10.79 17.07 4.32
CA ALA A 282 11.49 18.09 3.54
C ALA A 282 11.99 17.56 2.20
N LEU A 283 12.46 16.30 2.16
CA LEU A 283 12.99 15.65 0.96
C LEU A 283 11.88 15.18 0.01
N THR A 284 10.66 14.97 0.51
CA THR A 284 9.51 14.56 -0.31
C THR A 284 8.64 15.74 -0.74
N LYS A 285 8.94 16.98 -0.35
CA LYS A 285 8.06 18.14 -0.57
C LYS A 285 7.89 18.52 -2.04
N ASN A 286 8.92 18.35 -2.86
CA ASN A 286 8.93 18.77 -4.25
C ASN A 286 9.21 17.58 -5.18
N PRO A 287 8.74 17.62 -6.44
CA PRO A 287 9.18 16.68 -7.46
C PRO A 287 10.70 16.69 -7.58
N ALA A 288 11.32 15.52 -7.42
CA ALA A 288 12.76 15.36 -7.38
C ALA A 288 13.16 13.90 -7.61
N THR A 289 14.44 13.65 -7.90
CA THR A 289 15.01 12.31 -7.83
C THR A 289 15.92 12.26 -6.61
N LEU A 290 15.63 11.35 -5.69
CA LEU A 290 16.44 11.08 -4.52
C LEU A 290 17.33 9.87 -4.78
N ALA A 291 18.62 10.00 -4.47
CA ALA A 291 19.52 8.87 -4.34
C ALA A 291 19.41 8.32 -2.92
N TYR A 292 19.34 7.00 -2.75
CA TYR A 292 19.35 6.38 -1.44
C TYR A 292 20.11 5.06 -1.41
N PHE A 293 20.65 4.72 -0.25
CA PHE A 293 21.17 3.38 0.06
C PHE A 293 20.98 3.05 1.53
N ILE A 294 21.07 1.76 1.86
CA ILE A 294 20.90 1.25 3.23
C ILE A 294 22.17 0.50 3.61
N GLU A 295 22.74 0.87 4.75
CA GLU A 295 23.92 0.24 5.34
C GLU A 295 23.62 -0.17 6.78
N ALA A 296 24.20 -1.29 7.20
CA ALA A 296 24.16 -1.74 8.57
C ALA A 296 25.54 -1.69 9.21
N VAL A 297 25.58 -1.31 10.48
CA VAL A 297 26.75 -1.35 11.34
C VAL A 297 26.69 -2.63 12.15
N ARG A 298 27.68 -3.50 11.96
CA ARG A 298 27.83 -4.74 12.72
C ARG A 298 28.42 -4.47 14.10
N LYS A 299 28.22 -5.39 15.05
CA LYS A 299 28.80 -5.30 16.40
C LYS A 299 30.34 -5.29 16.44
N ASP A 300 30.99 -5.74 15.37
CA ASP A 300 32.45 -5.63 15.18
C ASP A 300 32.88 -4.29 14.57
N ALA A 301 31.96 -3.33 14.46
CA ALA A 301 32.11 -2.00 13.87
C ALA A 301 32.41 -1.99 12.36
N GLN A 302 32.21 -3.10 11.64
CA GLN A 302 32.23 -3.11 10.18
C GLN A 302 30.88 -2.62 9.62
N THR A 303 30.94 -1.89 8.51
CA THR A 303 29.75 -1.47 7.76
C THR A 303 29.51 -2.44 6.60
N GLU A 304 28.24 -2.81 6.39
CA GLU A 304 27.83 -3.69 5.31
C GLU A 304 26.60 -3.11 4.59
N ALA A 305 26.70 -2.97 3.28
CA ALA A 305 25.63 -2.41 2.46
C ALA A 305 24.52 -3.45 2.24
N ILE A 306 23.30 -3.15 2.70
CA ILE A 306 22.12 -3.99 2.50
C ILE A 306 21.45 -3.70 1.15
N ARG A 307 21.32 -2.42 0.78
CA ARG A 307 20.63 -2.00 -0.45
C ARG A 307 21.29 -0.80 -1.09
N GLY A 308 21.86 -0.98 -2.28
CA GLY A 308 22.64 0.08 -2.93
C GLY A 308 23.97 0.32 -2.20
N ARG A 309 24.74 1.30 -2.65
CA ARG A 309 25.98 1.77 -2.01
C ARG A 309 26.11 3.27 -2.24
N SER A 310 26.99 3.95 -1.52
CA SER A 310 27.26 5.38 -1.73
C SER A 310 27.72 5.70 -3.16
N ASP A 311 28.48 4.80 -3.80
CA ASP A 311 28.94 4.92 -5.19
C ASP A 311 27.93 4.44 -6.24
N ARG A 312 26.96 3.61 -5.82
CA ARG A 312 25.89 3.04 -6.66
C ARG A 312 24.55 3.05 -5.91
N PRO A 313 24.00 4.23 -5.61
CA PRO A 313 22.75 4.32 -4.88
C PRO A 313 21.57 3.89 -5.74
N ARG A 314 20.45 3.58 -5.09
CA ARG A 314 19.16 3.41 -5.74
C ARG A 314 18.53 4.77 -5.96
N LEU A 315 17.74 4.89 -7.03
CA LEU A 315 17.03 6.11 -7.37
C LEU A 315 15.57 5.96 -7.00
N LEU A 316 15.05 6.95 -6.28
CA LEU A 316 13.65 7.12 -5.92
C LEU A 316 13.14 8.37 -6.64
N ARG A 317 12.08 8.23 -7.44
CA ARG A 317 11.50 9.36 -8.19
C ARG A 317 10.26 9.87 -7.45
N ILE A 318 10.32 11.12 -7.02
CA ILE A 318 9.16 11.89 -6.58
C ILE A 318 8.58 12.59 -7.80
N GLN A 319 7.41 12.13 -8.24
CA GLN A 319 6.78 12.60 -9.46
C GLN A 319 5.64 13.55 -9.11
N PRO A 320 5.37 14.62 -9.89
CA PRO A 320 4.14 15.38 -9.68
C PRO A 320 2.95 14.43 -9.79
N ARG A 321 1.92 14.62 -8.94
CA ARG A 321 0.67 13.87 -9.11
C ARG A 321 0.14 14.16 -10.51
N PRO A 322 -0.15 13.13 -11.32
CA PRO A 322 -0.91 13.32 -12.54
C PRO A 322 -2.17 14.13 -12.21
N ALA A 323 -2.52 15.08 -13.06
CA ALA A 323 -3.74 15.86 -12.85
C ALA A 323 -4.95 14.91 -12.80
N GLY A 324 -5.58 14.81 -11.63
CA GLY A 324 -6.72 13.94 -11.36
C GLY A 324 -6.43 12.65 -10.57
N ASP A 325 -5.16 12.28 -10.32
CA ASP A 325 -4.85 11.15 -9.43
C ASP A 325 -4.98 11.60 -7.96
N GLU A 326 -6.09 11.22 -7.33
CA GLU A 326 -6.19 11.14 -5.87
C GLU A 326 -5.31 9.96 -5.38
N ALA A 327 -4.90 9.97 -4.11
CA ALA A 327 -3.86 9.07 -3.59
C ALA A 327 -4.18 7.58 -3.85
N PRO A 328 -3.17 6.74 -4.14
CA PRO A 328 -3.38 5.29 -4.23
C PRO A 328 -4.02 4.75 -2.94
N GLY A 329 -4.92 3.77 -3.07
CA GLY A 329 -5.64 3.19 -1.93
C GLY A 329 -7.13 3.52 -1.86
N LYS A 330 -7.71 4.11 -2.91
CA LYS A 330 -9.16 4.27 -3.00
C LYS A 330 -9.85 2.93 -2.88
N THR A 331 -10.72 2.82 -1.89
CA THR A 331 -11.66 1.72 -1.79
C THR A 331 -13.00 2.21 -2.26
N ARG A 332 -13.56 1.54 -3.28
CA ARG A 332 -14.90 1.85 -3.79
C ARG A 332 -15.83 0.67 -3.53
N VAL A 333 -16.89 0.91 -2.78
CA VAL A 333 -18.00 -0.03 -2.63
C VAL A 333 -19.12 0.45 -3.53
N GLN A 334 -19.65 -0.43 -4.37
CA GLN A 334 -20.76 -0.10 -5.26
C GLN A 334 -21.81 -1.19 -5.20
N GLY A 335 -23.06 -0.80 -5.00
CA GLY A 335 -24.24 -1.63 -5.18
C GLY A 335 -25.08 -1.12 -6.33
N ASN A 336 -25.42 -1.98 -7.29
CA ASN A 336 -26.25 -1.65 -8.44
C ASN A 336 -27.42 -2.62 -8.50
N TRP A 337 -28.56 -2.12 -8.96
CA TRP A 337 -29.74 -2.90 -9.29
C TRP A 337 -30.30 -2.43 -10.63
N LYS A 338 -30.74 -3.37 -11.46
CA LYS A 338 -31.52 -3.06 -12.66
C LYS A 338 -32.58 -4.11 -12.93
N SER A 339 -33.69 -3.68 -13.51
CA SER A 339 -34.77 -4.51 -14.04
C SER A 339 -34.81 -4.33 -15.55
N VAL A 340 -34.74 -5.43 -16.28
CA VAL A 340 -34.75 -5.49 -17.74
C VAL A 340 -36.03 -6.19 -18.18
N ASN A 341 -36.78 -5.56 -19.06
CA ASN A 341 -38.01 -6.10 -19.61
C ASN A 341 -37.97 -6.08 -21.15
N PHE A 342 -38.38 -7.18 -21.77
CA PHE A 342 -38.51 -7.33 -23.23
C PHE A 342 -39.99 -7.44 -23.69
N ASN A 343 -41.00 -7.26 -22.83
CA ASN A 343 -42.40 -7.63 -23.15
C ASN A 343 -43.41 -6.47 -23.18
N GLN A 344 -43.02 -5.24 -23.47
CA GLN A 344 -43.97 -4.13 -23.51
C GLN A 344 -44.84 -4.06 -24.76
N GLY A 345 -44.48 -4.76 -25.85
CA GLY A 345 -45.24 -4.76 -27.10
C GLY A 345 -46.38 -5.78 -27.20
N TYR A 346 -46.46 -6.73 -26.28
CA TYR A 346 -47.44 -7.81 -26.34
C TYR A 346 -48.75 -7.37 -25.66
N SER A 347 -49.73 -6.91 -26.44
CA SER A 347 -51.04 -6.53 -25.88
C SER A 347 -51.79 -7.79 -25.45
N SER A 348 -52.29 -7.77 -24.22
CA SER A 348 -53.04 -8.85 -23.57
C SER A 348 -54.40 -9.15 -24.20
N GLU A 349 -54.70 -8.58 -25.36
CA GLU A 349 -56.02 -8.59 -25.97
C GLU A 349 -56.25 -9.78 -26.90
N GLN A 350 -55.17 -10.51 -27.28
CA GLN A 350 -55.25 -11.56 -28.29
C GLN A 350 -55.26 -13.01 -27.76
N GLU A 351 -55.16 -13.25 -26.45
CA GLU A 351 -55.26 -14.61 -25.89
C GLU A 351 -56.16 -14.67 -24.65
N GLY A 352 -57.37 -15.20 -24.86
CA GLY A 352 -58.10 -15.84 -23.79
C GLY A 352 -57.25 -16.95 -23.19
N ALA A 353 -57.08 -16.90 -21.86
CA ALA A 353 -56.36 -17.87 -21.02
C ALA A 353 -54.81 -17.76 -20.94
N GLY A 354 -54.34 -16.69 -20.28
CA GLY A 354 -53.59 -16.91 -19.03
C GLY A 354 -52.06 -17.05 -19.05
N ALA A 355 -51.37 -16.93 -20.19
CA ALA A 355 -49.89 -16.98 -20.21
C ALA A 355 -49.31 -15.60 -20.57
N LYS A 356 -49.01 -14.77 -19.57
CA LYS A 356 -48.21 -13.56 -19.77
C LYS A 356 -46.76 -14.01 -19.98
N ALA A 357 -46.23 -13.83 -21.19
CA ALA A 357 -44.81 -13.95 -21.45
C ALA A 357 -44.00 -13.06 -20.48
N LYS A 358 -43.02 -13.64 -19.78
CA LYS A 358 -42.08 -12.99 -18.86
C LYS A 358 -40.63 -13.18 -19.35
N ASP A 359 -40.25 -12.71 -20.53
CA ASP A 359 -38.84 -12.37 -20.84
C ASP A 359 -38.43 -11.08 -20.10
N ALA A 360 -38.05 -11.25 -18.83
CA ALA A 360 -37.59 -10.17 -17.98
C ALA A 360 -36.67 -10.72 -16.89
N PHE A 361 -35.70 -9.92 -16.46
CA PHE A 361 -34.86 -10.25 -15.32
C PHE A 361 -34.49 -9.02 -14.50
N THR A 362 -34.31 -9.24 -13.21
CA THR A 362 -33.73 -8.29 -12.26
C THR A 362 -32.31 -8.74 -11.95
N HIS A 363 -31.38 -7.78 -11.92
CA HIS A 363 -29.99 -8.00 -11.59
C HIS A 363 -29.62 -7.08 -10.44
N TYR A 364 -29.09 -7.65 -9.37
CA TYR A 364 -28.48 -6.93 -8.25
C TYR A 364 -27.01 -7.35 -8.14
N GLU A 365 -26.09 -6.41 -7.97
CA GLU A 365 -24.67 -6.69 -7.75
C GLU A 365 -24.10 -5.69 -6.74
N VAL A 366 -23.43 -6.20 -5.71
CA VAL A 366 -22.60 -5.41 -4.80
C VAL A 366 -21.16 -5.85 -4.94
N GLY A 367 -20.24 -4.91 -4.99
CA GLY A 367 -18.82 -5.22 -4.97
C GLY A 367 -17.97 -4.15 -4.32
N ILE A 368 -16.78 -4.56 -3.91
CA ILE A 368 -15.72 -3.74 -3.34
C ILE A 368 -14.55 -3.78 -4.32
N MET A 369 -14.08 -2.62 -4.72
CA MET A 369 -12.91 -2.42 -5.56
C MET A 369 -11.81 -1.76 -4.74
N TYR A 370 -10.59 -2.27 -4.88
CA TYR A 370 -9.38 -1.68 -4.33
C TYR A 370 -8.45 -1.28 -5.47
N GLU A 371 -8.08 -0.01 -5.52
CA GLU A 371 -7.02 0.45 -6.40
C GLU A 371 -5.64 0.15 -5.79
N VAL A 372 -4.97 -0.84 -6.37
CA VAL A 372 -3.66 -1.32 -5.90
C VAL A 372 -2.54 -0.50 -6.51
N ASN A 373 -2.66 -0.12 -7.79
CA ASN A 373 -1.65 0.60 -8.56
C ASN A 373 -0.21 0.05 -8.40
N PHE A 374 -0.08 -1.29 -8.34
CA PHE A 374 1.19 -1.98 -8.17
C PHE A 374 1.67 -2.63 -9.47
N ARG A 375 2.71 -2.05 -10.07
CA ARG A 375 3.26 -2.46 -11.38
C ARG A 375 2.17 -2.45 -12.45
N MET A 376 1.79 -3.61 -12.97
CA MET A 376 0.72 -3.74 -13.96
C MET A 376 -0.64 -3.95 -13.29
N LEU A 377 -0.71 -4.40 -12.03
CA LEU A 377 -1.98 -4.62 -11.35
C LEU A 377 -2.56 -3.27 -10.89
N ARG A 378 -3.64 -2.82 -11.54
CA ARG A 378 -4.29 -1.55 -11.22
C ARG A 378 -5.34 -1.68 -10.14
N ALA A 379 -6.27 -2.60 -10.34
CA ALA A 379 -7.38 -2.77 -9.41
C ALA A 379 -7.70 -4.25 -9.21
N VAL A 380 -8.22 -4.55 -8.03
CA VAL A 380 -8.87 -5.83 -7.72
C VAL A 380 -10.28 -5.56 -7.24
N ARG A 381 -11.25 -6.35 -7.68
CA ARG A 381 -12.65 -6.21 -7.29
C ARG A 381 -13.22 -7.56 -6.89
N PHE A 382 -13.97 -7.57 -5.80
CA PHE A 382 -14.69 -8.74 -5.31
C PHE A 382 -16.13 -8.36 -5.04
N GLY A 383 -17.05 -9.31 -5.16
CA GLY A 383 -18.44 -9.02 -4.88
C GLY A 383 -19.36 -10.21 -5.00
N MET A 384 -20.65 -9.91 -4.89
CA MET A 384 -21.73 -10.87 -5.00
C MET A 384 -22.90 -10.23 -5.73
N GLY A 385 -23.74 -11.06 -6.34
CA GLY A 385 -24.94 -10.60 -7.01
C GLY A 385 -26.00 -11.68 -7.10
N THR A 386 -27.21 -11.23 -7.43
CA THR A 386 -28.32 -12.09 -7.82
C THR A 386 -28.85 -11.70 -9.19
N ILE A 387 -29.21 -12.69 -10.00
CA ILE A 387 -29.99 -12.51 -11.23
C ILE A 387 -31.25 -13.34 -11.09
N ASP A 388 -32.39 -12.67 -11.08
CA ASP A 388 -33.70 -13.29 -10.91
C ASP A 388 -34.57 -12.95 -12.13
N GLY A 389 -35.04 -13.94 -12.87
CA GLY A 389 -35.81 -13.73 -14.08
C GLY A 389 -36.62 -14.93 -14.53
N ALA A 390 -37.27 -14.77 -15.67
CA ALA A 390 -37.96 -15.84 -16.35
C ALA A 390 -37.69 -15.74 -17.87
N CYS A 391 -37.98 -16.81 -18.60
CA CYS A 391 -38.03 -16.79 -20.06
C CYS A 391 -39.36 -17.36 -20.54
N THR A 392 -39.87 -16.77 -21.61
CA THR A 392 -41.05 -17.21 -22.35
C THR A 392 -40.83 -16.81 -23.81
N LEU A 393 -39.91 -17.48 -24.49
CA LEU A 393 -39.81 -17.33 -25.93
C LEU A 393 -40.59 -18.46 -26.60
N ASP A 394 -41.14 -18.16 -27.78
CA ASP A 394 -42.21 -18.85 -28.54
C ASP A 394 -41.97 -20.34 -28.87
N GLY A 395 -40.83 -20.90 -28.50
CA GLY A 395 -40.61 -22.34 -28.46
C GLY A 395 -40.93 -22.88 -27.07
N VAL A 396 -42.06 -23.56 -26.91
CA VAL A 396 -42.39 -24.33 -25.68
C VAL A 396 -41.21 -25.22 -25.22
N ASN A 397 -40.32 -25.60 -26.14
CA ASN A 397 -39.14 -26.42 -25.89
C ASN A 397 -37.89 -25.67 -25.38
N GLU A 398 -37.78 -24.35 -25.55
CA GLU A 398 -36.58 -23.60 -25.10
C GLU A 398 -36.64 -23.23 -23.61
N CYS A 399 -37.85 -23.08 -23.08
CA CYS A 399 -38.09 -22.69 -21.68
C CYS A 399 -38.70 -23.79 -20.81
N ALA A 400 -39.24 -24.89 -21.37
CA ALA A 400 -39.74 -26.02 -20.57
C ALA A 400 -38.62 -26.89 -19.99
N ALA A 401 -38.84 -27.42 -18.79
CA ALA A 401 -37.94 -28.40 -18.17
C ALA A 401 -38.07 -29.80 -18.79
N THR A 402 -39.12 -30.06 -19.57
CA THR A 402 -39.49 -31.37 -20.11
C THR A 402 -39.89 -31.27 -21.58
N TRP A 403 -39.48 -32.27 -22.38
CA TRP A 403 -39.91 -32.47 -23.78
C TRP A 403 -41.35 -33.03 -23.86
N SER A 404 -42.21 -32.72 -22.90
CA SER A 404 -43.60 -33.17 -22.90
C SER A 404 -44.46 -32.20 -23.71
N ASN A 405 -45.31 -32.73 -24.59
CA ASN A 405 -46.25 -31.96 -25.40
C ASN A 405 -47.34 -31.24 -24.56
N GLU A 406 -47.35 -31.44 -23.24
CA GLU A 406 -48.14 -30.67 -22.28
C GLU A 406 -47.16 -29.83 -21.45
N VAL A 407 -47.06 -28.54 -21.78
CA VAL A 407 -46.36 -27.56 -20.96
C VAL A 407 -47.36 -26.99 -19.98
N THR A 408 -47.28 -27.46 -18.75
CA THR A 408 -48.06 -26.95 -17.63
C THR A 408 -47.41 -25.67 -17.09
N ARG A 409 -48.19 -24.78 -16.46
CA ARG A 409 -47.69 -23.53 -15.86
C ARG A 409 -46.54 -23.73 -14.86
N SER A 410 -46.37 -24.94 -14.32
CA SER A 410 -45.23 -25.34 -13.48
C SER A 410 -43.90 -25.52 -14.23
N ASP A 411 -43.91 -25.47 -15.56
CA ASP A 411 -42.72 -25.66 -16.41
C ASP A 411 -42.05 -24.34 -16.83
N GLU A 412 -42.57 -23.18 -16.38
CA GLU A 412 -41.86 -21.89 -16.49
C GLU A 412 -40.50 -22.01 -15.77
N ARG A 413 -39.38 -21.88 -16.50
CA ARG A 413 -38.06 -21.73 -15.90
C ARG A 413 -37.96 -20.38 -15.19
N GLY A 414 -38.37 -20.35 -13.94
CA GLY A 414 -37.87 -19.37 -12.98
C GLY A 414 -36.36 -19.57 -12.86
N LEU A 415 -35.61 -18.51 -13.10
CA LEU A 415 -34.17 -18.49 -13.00
C LEU A 415 -33.79 -17.58 -11.85
N SER A 416 -33.12 -18.14 -10.84
CA SER A 416 -32.47 -17.38 -9.77
C SER A 416 -31.01 -17.82 -9.68
N LEU A 417 -30.06 -16.94 -9.99
CA LEU A 417 -28.64 -17.17 -9.78
C LEU A 417 -28.15 -16.29 -8.65
N ASN A 418 -27.64 -16.91 -7.59
CA ASN A 418 -26.81 -16.21 -6.60
C ASN A 418 -25.34 -16.52 -6.89
N TYR A 419 -24.51 -15.50 -7.09
CA TYR A 419 -23.11 -15.66 -7.46
C TYR A 419 -22.18 -14.75 -6.67
N ALA A 420 -20.94 -15.18 -6.52
CA ALA A 420 -19.82 -14.35 -6.13
C ALA A 420 -18.85 -14.18 -7.30
N PHE A 421 -18.05 -13.13 -7.29
CA PHE A 421 -17.03 -12.90 -8.31
C PHE A 421 -15.75 -12.31 -7.74
N ALA A 422 -14.66 -12.56 -8.46
CA ALA A 422 -13.36 -11.94 -8.28
C ALA A 422 -12.85 -11.42 -9.63
N GLU A 423 -12.26 -10.23 -9.63
CA GLU A 423 -11.83 -9.54 -10.82
C GLU A 423 -10.50 -8.84 -10.58
N GLY A 424 -9.62 -8.91 -11.58
CA GLY A 424 -8.35 -8.19 -11.57
C GLY A 424 -8.18 -7.39 -12.87
N GLU A 425 -7.75 -6.14 -12.74
CA GLU A 425 -7.39 -5.28 -13.87
C GLU A 425 -5.87 -5.10 -13.97
N LEU A 426 -5.32 -5.45 -15.13
CA LEU A 426 -3.95 -5.18 -15.53
C LEU A 426 -3.90 -3.93 -16.42
N GLY A 427 -3.25 -2.87 -15.96
CA GLY A 427 -2.93 -1.69 -16.76
C GLY A 427 -1.63 -1.86 -17.52
N LEU A 428 -1.71 -1.97 -18.85
CA LEU A 428 -0.54 -1.97 -19.72
C LEU A 428 0.12 -0.59 -19.74
N ASN A 429 -0.71 0.46 -19.70
CA ASN A 429 -0.33 1.85 -19.54
C ASN A 429 -1.52 2.63 -18.92
N PRO A 430 -1.42 3.95 -18.66
CA PRO A 430 -2.55 4.72 -18.12
C PRO A 430 -3.83 4.67 -18.94
N TRP A 431 -3.71 4.53 -20.25
CA TRP A 431 -4.80 4.60 -21.22
C TRP A 431 -5.36 3.23 -21.62
N VAL A 432 -4.64 2.13 -21.36
CA VAL A 432 -5.07 0.78 -21.78
C VAL A 432 -5.02 -0.18 -20.61
N GLY A 433 -6.16 -0.81 -20.33
CA GLY A 433 -6.33 -1.82 -19.29
C GLY A 433 -7.01 -3.08 -19.80
N ILE A 434 -6.64 -4.23 -19.24
CA ILE A 434 -7.29 -5.51 -19.49
C ILE A 434 -7.78 -6.04 -18.15
N ALA A 435 -9.05 -6.36 -18.04
CA ALA A 435 -9.61 -6.98 -16.84
C ALA A 435 -10.13 -8.38 -17.13
N ALA A 436 -9.98 -9.26 -16.15
CA ALA A 436 -10.55 -10.59 -16.16
C ALA A 436 -11.35 -10.79 -14.87
N ARG A 437 -12.59 -11.25 -15.01
CA ARG A 437 -13.52 -11.57 -13.92
C ARG A 437 -13.86 -13.06 -14.00
N LEU A 438 -13.81 -13.71 -12.85
CA LEU A 438 -14.29 -15.07 -12.63
C LEU A 438 -15.48 -15.00 -11.69
N SER A 439 -16.55 -15.71 -12.04
CA SER A 439 -17.76 -15.82 -11.22
C SER A 439 -18.09 -17.28 -10.93
N GLY A 440 -18.67 -17.51 -9.75
CA GLY A 440 -19.11 -18.83 -9.31
C GLY A 440 -20.32 -18.68 -8.40
N GLY A 441 -21.31 -19.55 -8.58
CA GLY A 441 -22.59 -19.43 -7.88
C GLY A 441 -23.47 -20.67 -7.97
N ASN A 442 -24.67 -20.53 -7.42
CA ASN A 442 -25.70 -21.54 -7.47
C ASN A 442 -26.91 -20.98 -8.22
N HIS A 443 -27.29 -21.68 -9.28
CA HIS A 443 -28.55 -21.48 -9.99
C HIS A 443 -29.63 -22.33 -9.33
N GLN A 444 -30.77 -21.72 -9.03
CA GLN A 444 -32.02 -22.36 -8.67
C GLN A 444 -33.01 -22.13 -9.81
N GLY A 445 -33.39 -23.21 -10.49
CA GLY A 445 -34.37 -23.18 -11.58
C GLY A 445 -34.71 -24.58 -12.11
N GLY A 446 -35.82 -24.67 -12.85
CA GLY A 446 -36.33 -25.91 -13.46
C GLY A 446 -37.34 -26.70 -12.61
N ALA A 447 -38.06 -27.62 -13.25
CA ALA A 447 -39.01 -28.52 -12.58
C ALA A 447 -38.29 -29.36 -11.51
N GLY A 448 -38.57 -29.07 -10.24
CA GLY A 448 -37.95 -29.75 -9.09
C GLY A 448 -36.95 -28.92 -8.28
N ASN A 449 -36.73 -27.62 -8.59
CA ASN A 449 -35.87 -26.74 -7.79
C ASN A 449 -34.43 -27.27 -7.59
N SER A 450 -33.88 -27.95 -8.60
CA SER A 450 -32.53 -28.49 -8.51
C SER A 450 -31.49 -27.38 -8.51
N ALA A 451 -30.70 -27.28 -7.44
CA ALA A 451 -29.56 -26.37 -7.38
C ALA A 451 -28.44 -26.88 -8.30
N LYS A 452 -28.03 -26.07 -9.28
CA LYS A 452 -26.90 -26.36 -10.17
C LYS A 452 -25.77 -25.36 -9.94
N ARG A 453 -24.54 -25.86 -9.94
CA ARG A 453 -23.35 -24.99 -9.89
C ARG A 453 -23.22 -24.24 -11.21
N VAL A 454 -22.99 -22.94 -11.13
CA VAL A 454 -22.74 -22.08 -12.27
C VAL A 454 -21.35 -21.47 -12.14
N THR A 455 -20.60 -21.49 -13.23
CA THR A 455 -19.36 -20.77 -13.39
C THR A 455 -19.48 -19.73 -14.49
N GLY A 456 -18.67 -18.69 -14.42
CA GLY A 456 -18.63 -17.69 -15.47
C GLY A 456 -17.29 -17.00 -15.59
N PHE A 457 -17.09 -16.42 -16.75
CA PHE A 457 -15.92 -15.66 -17.11
C PHE A 457 -16.34 -14.38 -17.81
N GLU A 458 -15.64 -13.29 -17.52
CA GLU A 458 -15.80 -12.02 -18.23
C GLU A 458 -14.45 -11.38 -18.49
N GLY A 459 -14.22 -11.01 -19.74
CA GLY A 459 -13.03 -10.28 -20.17
C GLY A 459 -13.39 -8.86 -20.59
N ARG A 460 -12.59 -7.88 -20.18
CA ARG A 460 -12.77 -6.48 -20.57
C ARG A 460 -11.49 -5.86 -21.11
N LEU A 461 -11.64 -5.01 -22.11
CA LEU A 461 -10.63 -4.09 -22.62
C LEU A 461 -11.08 -2.66 -22.35
N ARG A 462 -10.26 -1.90 -21.64
CA ARG A 462 -10.44 -0.47 -21.36
C ARG A 462 -9.51 0.35 -22.24
N VAL A 463 -10.04 1.40 -22.86
CA VAL A 463 -9.29 2.46 -23.55
C VAL A 463 -9.70 3.82 -22.97
N GLY A 464 -8.76 4.59 -22.40
CA GLY A 464 -9.01 5.79 -21.60
C GLY A 464 -8.78 5.56 -20.10
N GLU A 465 -8.56 6.61 -19.31
CA GLU A 465 -8.16 6.48 -17.90
C GLU A 465 -9.28 5.95 -16.99
N LEU A 466 -8.90 5.28 -15.88
CA LEU A 466 -9.84 4.59 -14.98
C LEU A 466 -10.82 5.51 -14.25
N GLU A 467 -10.50 6.78 -14.04
CA GLU A 467 -11.38 7.75 -13.36
C GLU A 467 -11.82 8.91 -14.27
N LYS A 468 -11.56 8.80 -15.59
CA LYS A 468 -11.92 9.83 -16.57
C LYS A 468 -12.79 9.24 -17.67
N THR A 469 -12.74 9.85 -18.85
CA THR A 469 -13.40 9.33 -20.03
C THR A 469 -12.72 8.05 -20.49
N ARG A 470 -13.49 6.97 -20.59
CA ARG A 470 -13.01 5.68 -21.09
C ARG A 470 -14.07 4.94 -21.89
N LEU A 471 -13.60 4.14 -22.83
CA LEU A 471 -14.34 3.15 -23.58
C LEU A 471 -14.03 1.77 -22.98
N VAL A 472 -15.06 0.96 -22.75
CA VAL A 472 -14.92 -0.41 -22.25
C VAL A 472 -15.63 -1.35 -23.20
N LEU A 473 -14.87 -2.27 -23.79
CA LEU A 473 -15.39 -3.40 -24.55
C LEU A 473 -15.30 -4.64 -23.67
N GLY A 474 -16.34 -5.47 -23.62
CA GLY A 474 -16.27 -6.71 -22.87
C GLY A 474 -17.11 -7.83 -23.45
N ILE A 475 -16.75 -9.04 -23.05
CA ILE A 475 -17.48 -10.27 -23.31
C ILE A 475 -17.64 -11.02 -21.99
N SER A 476 -18.80 -11.60 -21.76
CA SER A 476 -19.10 -12.37 -20.57
C SER A 476 -19.89 -13.61 -20.94
N GLN A 477 -19.52 -14.73 -20.29
CA GLN A 477 -20.18 -16.01 -20.38
C GLN A 477 -20.53 -16.45 -18.96
N LEU A 478 -21.79 -16.77 -18.72
CA LEU A 478 -22.26 -17.45 -17.51
C LEU A 478 -22.87 -18.77 -17.96
N ASP A 479 -22.38 -19.87 -17.41
CA ASP A 479 -22.94 -21.19 -17.70
C ASP A 479 -24.43 -21.20 -17.32
N ASP A 480 -25.25 -21.89 -18.12
CA ASP A 480 -26.72 -22.00 -17.93
C ASP A 480 -27.53 -20.71 -18.19
N LEU A 481 -26.93 -19.53 -18.03
CA LEU A 481 -27.60 -18.24 -18.15
C LEU A 481 -27.42 -17.58 -19.52
N GLY A 482 -26.26 -17.76 -20.12
CA GLY A 482 -25.97 -17.22 -21.43
C GLY A 482 -24.78 -16.29 -21.46
N SER A 483 -24.75 -15.48 -22.50
CA SER A 483 -23.58 -14.68 -22.83
C SER A 483 -23.98 -13.28 -23.22
N LYS A 484 -23.07 -12.35 -23.02
CA LYS A 484 -23.23 -10.95 -23.43
C LYS A 484 -21.93 -10.38 -23.95
N GLY A 485 -22.02 -9.59 -25.01
CA GLY A 485 -21.00 -8.66 -25.45
C GLY A 485 -21.48 -7.23 -25.18
N PHE A 486 -20.61 -6.35 -24.73
CA PHE A 486 -20.99 -4.97 -24.42
C PHE A 486 -19.92 -3.96 -24.81
N LEU A 487 -20.37 -2.76 -25.15
CA LEU A 487 -19.55 -1.59 -25.42
C LEU A 487 -20.10 -0.41 -24.62
N ASP A 488 -19.32 0.07 -23.66
CA ASP A 488 -19.68 1.15 -22.75
C ASP A 488 -18.75 2.34 -22.93
N VAL A 489 -19.32 3.54 -22.95
CA VAL A 489 -18.61 4.82 -22.81
C VAL A 489 -18.89 5.36 -21.42
N HIS A 490 -17.83 5.59 -20.66
CA HIS A 490 -17.86 6.24 -19.34
C HIS A 490 -17.30 7.65 -19.49
N ILE A 491 -17.99 8.64 -18.91
CA ILE A 491 -17.60 10.05 -18.87
C ILE A 491 -17.57 10.47 -17.40
N GLU A 492 -16.45 10.20 -16.73
CA GLU A 492 -16.29 10.47 -15.29
C GLU A 492 -15.58 11.80 -14.99
N VAL A 493 -15.14 12.51 -16.03
CA VAL A 493 -14.53 13.86 -15.93
C VAL A 493 -15.49 14.90 -15.32
N LEU A 494 -16.80 14.64 -15.39
CA LEU A 494 -17.81 15.45 -14.73
C LEU A 494 -17.84 15.12 -13.24
N THR A 495 -17.17 15.95 -12.44
CA THR A 495 -16.97 15.70 -11.00
C THR A 495 -18.26 15.51 -10.21
N LYS A 496 -19.37 16.17 -10.57
CA LYS A 496 -20.65 16.00 -9.87
C LYS A 496 -21.58 14.96 -10.52
N VAL A 497 -21.51 14.81 -11.84
CA VAL A 497 -22.51 14.06 -12.62
C VAL A 497 -21.81 13.10 -13.58
N PRO A 498 -21.25 11.97 -13.09
CA PRO A 498 -20.64 10.98 -13.98
C PRO A 498 -21.72 10.38 -14.88
N LEU A 499 -21.39 10.20 -16.16
CA LEU A 499 -22.31 9.65 -17.17
C LEU A 499 -21.76 8.34 -17.73
N LYS A 500 -22.65 7.42 -18.07
CA LYS A 500 -22.34 6.21 -18.82
C LYS A 500 -23.40 5.99 -19.90
N ALA A 501 -22.98 5.56 -21.07
CA ALA A 501 -23.87 5.11 -22.14
C ALA A 501 -23.30 3.82 -22.74
N GLY A 502 -24.15 2.86 -23.09
CA GLY A 502 -23.68 1.57 -23.54
C GLY A 502 -24.67 0.81 -24.40
N VAL A 503 -24.11 -0.13 -25.17
CA VAL A 503 -24.86 -1.10 -25.96
C VAL A 503 -24.44 -2.49 -25.49
N THR A 504 -25.42 -3.33 -25.16
CA THR A 504 -25.19 -4.73 -24.79
C THR A 504 -25.96 -5.64 -25.73
N VAL A 505 -25.28 -6.65 -26.28
CA VAL A 505 -25.88 -7.74 -27.04
C VAL A 505 -25.84 -8.97 -26.14
N THR A 506 -26.98 -9.55 -25.80
CA THR A 506 -27.09 -10.56 -24.74
C THR A 506 -28.13 -11.63 -25.04
N SER A 507 -27.84 -12.88 -24.65
CA SER A 507 -28.83 -13.95 -24.62
C SER A 507 -29.55 -14.07 -23.26
N LEU A 508 -29.01 -13.46 -22.20
CA LEU A 508 -29.59 -13.47 -20.84
C LEU A 508 -31.11 -13.19 -20.84
N PRO A 509 -31.90 -13.82 -19.95
CA PRO A 509 -31.46 -14.66 -18.84
C PRO A 509 -31.19 -16.14 -19.18
N VAL A 510 -31.36 -16.58 -20.42
CA VAL A 510 -31.27 -18.02 -20.79
C VAL A 510 -30.37 -18.25 -22.01
N GLN A 511 -29.64 -19.38 -22.03
CA GLN A 511 -28.93 -19.83 -23.23
C GLN A 511 -29.92 -20.21 -24.32
N GLY A 512 -30.14 -19.31 -25.28
CA GLY A 512 -30.94 -19.54 -26.48
C GLY A 512 -30.31 -18.88 -27.71
N SER A 513 -30.80 -19.25 -28.90
CA SER A 513 -30.37 -18.64 -30.17
C SER A 513 -30.83 -17.18 -30.32
N ASN A 514 -31.76 -16.74 -29.46
CA ASN A 514 -32.38 -15.43 -29.55
C ASN A 514 -31.59 -14.39 -28.76
N TRP A 515 -30.72 -13.67 -29.47
CA TRP A 515 -29.95 -12.56 -28.92
C TRP A 515 -30.80 -11.28 -28.88
N GLY A 516 -30.73 -10.57 -27.75
CA GLY A 516 -31.30 -9.24 -27.59
C GLY A 516 -30.25 -8.15 -27.58
N VAL A 517 -30.67 -6.95 -27.93
CA VAL A 517 -29.89 -5.71 -27.83
C VAL A 517 -30.49 -4.85 -26.72
N GLN A 518 -29.62 -4.28 -25.89
CA GLN A 518 -29.96 -3.35 -24.82
C GLN A 518 -29.18 -2.06 -25.06
N LEU A 519 -29.89 -0.94 -25.03
CA LEU A 519 -29.33 0.40 -25.04
C LEU A 519 -29.52 0.96 -23.63
N GLU A 520 -28.43 1.25 -22.94
CA GLU A 520 -28.47 1.71 -21.55
C GLU A 520 -27.77 3.06 -21.42
N THR A 521 -28.36 3.95 -20.63
CA THR A 521 -27.74 5.17 -20.17
C THR A 521 -27.85 5.28 -18.66
N GLN A 522 -26.82 5.81 -18.03
CA GLN A 522 -26.72 5.95 -16.59
C GLN A 522 -26.20 7.35 -16.27
N ALA A 523 -26.84 8.00 -15.31
CA ALA A 523 -26.40 9.27 -14.76
C ALA A 523 -26.21 9.12 -13.25
N GLY A 524 -25.03 9.53 -12.77
CA GLY A 524 -24.72 9.60 -11.36
C GLY A 524 -24.84 11.00 -10.79
N TYR A 525 -24.97 11.09 -9.48
CA TYR A 525 -24.85 12.32 -8.71
C TYR A 525 -23.97 12.05 -7.48
N ARG A 526 -22.81 12.71 -7.41
CA ARG A 526 -21.93 12.66 -6.24
C ARG A 526 -22.46 13.62 -5.18
N ILE A 527 -23.05 13.09 -4.10
CA ILE A 527 -23.60 13.87 -2.99
C ILE A 527 -22.46 14.60 -2.27
N ASN A 528 -21.36 13.91 -2.05
CA ASN A 528 -20.11 14.43 -1.53
C ASN A 528 -18.93 13.60 -2.08
N SER A 529 -17.73 13.77 -1.54
CA SER A 529 -16.55 12.99 -1.96
C SER A 529 -16.65 11.49 -1.66
N MET A 530 -17.54 11.10 -0.73
CA MET A 530 -17.68 9.73 -0.27
C MET A 530 -18.88 9.02 -0.89
N PHE A 531 -20.02 9.68 -1.06
CA PHE A 531 -21.27 9.05 -1.47
C PHE A 531 -21.75 9.50 -2.85
N SER A 532 -22.22 8.54 -3.63
CA SER A 532 -22.86 8.77 -4.93
C SER A 532 -24.12 7.94 -5.09
N VAL A 533 -25.07 8.49 -5.85
CA VAL A 533 -26.28 7.79 -6.28
C VAL A 533 -26.28 7.76 -7.80
N THR A 534 -26.84 6.71 -8.40
CA THR A 534 -26.94 6.59 -9.85
C THR A 534 -28.32 6.11 -10.26
N GLY A 535 -28.81 6.62 -11.38
CA GLY A 535 -30.02 6.15 -12.05
C GLY A 535 -29.67 5.55 -13.41
N ILE A 536 -30.32 4.44 -13.76
CA ILE A 536 -30.14 3.72 -15.02
C ILE A 536 -31.48 3.69 -15.74
N VAL A 537 -31.47 4.03 -17.03
CA VAL A 537 -32.61 3.88 -17.92
C VAL A 537 -32.14 3.31 -19.25
N GLY A 538 -32.98 2.53 -19.90
CA GLY A 538 -32.62 1.92 -21.18
C GLY A 538 -33.81 1.38 -21.94
N TRP A 539 -33.51 0.92 -23.14
CA TRP A 539 -34.46 0.26 -24.04
C TRP A 539 -33.86 -1.05 -24.54
N ASN A 540 -34.68 -2.08 -24.60
CA ASN A 540 -34.28 -3.42 -24.97
C ASN A 540 -35.13 -3.93 -26.11
N ALA A 541 -34.52 -4.72 -26.99
CA ALA A 541 -35.23 -5.42 -28.05
C ALA A 541 -34.57 -6.76 -28.34
N ARG A 542 -35.37 -7.81 -28.49
CA ARG A 542 -34.92 -9.15 -28.92
C ARG A 542 -35.50 -9.52 -30.28
N THR A 543 -36.77 -9.19 -30.50
CA THR A 543 -37.48 -9.33 -31.78
C THR A 543 -38.41 -8.14 -31.97
N ILE A 544 -39.09 -8.06 -33.12
CA ILE A 544 -40.09 -7.01 -33.40
C ILE A 544 -41.20 -6.99 -32.33
N ASN A 545 -41.54 -8.15 -31.77
CA ASN A 545 -42.60 -8.29 -30.77
C ASN A 545 -42.08 -8.24 -29.33
N HIS A 546 -40.76 -8.34 -29.14
CA HIS A 546 -40.12 -8.40 -27.83
C HIS A 546 -39.25 -7.15 -27.62
N THR A 547 -39.89 -6.05 -27.24
CA THR A 547 -39.22 -4.80 -26.85
C THR A 547 -39.70 -4.33 -25.47
N GLY A 548 -38.88 -3.59 -24.74
CA GLY A 548 -39.26 -3.01 -23.45
C GLY A 548 -38.20 -2.08 -22.88
N PHE A 549 -38.39 -1.67 -21.63
CA PHE A 549 -37.48 -0.74 -20.96
C PHE A 549 -36.63 -1.42 -19.90
N THR A 550 -35.46 -0.83 -19.68
CA THR A 550 -34.61 -1.06 -18.51
C THR A 550 -34.75 0.12 -17.57
N TYR A 551 -34.85 -0.16 -16.28
CA TYR A 551 -34.73 0.85 -15.24
C TYR A 551 -33.92 0.29 -14.07
N GLY A 552 -33.22 1.16 -13.37
CA GLY A 552 -32.39 0.73 -12.25
C GLY A 552 -31.75 1.90 -11.54
N GLY A 553 -30.87 1.56 -10.59
CA GLY A 553 -30.09 2.54 -9.88
C GLY A 553 -28.97 1.89 -9.08
N GLY A 554 -28.18 2.72 -8.42
CA GLY A 554 -27.08 2.24 -7.61
C GLY A 554 -26.60 3.25 -6.60
N LEU A 555 -25.90 2.74 -5.59
CA LEU A 555 -25.25 3.49 -4.53
C LEU A 555 -23.75 3.21 -4.58
N GLY A 556 -22.94 4.25 -4.49
CA GLY A 556 -21.49 4.16 -4.43
C GLY A 556 -20.94 4.83 -3.19
N MET A 557 -19.97 4.19 -2.54
CA MET A 557 -19.17 4.75 -1.45
C MET A 557 -17.68 4.68 -1.83
N GLU A 558 -16.94 5.77 -1.67
CA GLU A 558 -15.52 5.90 -2.01
C GLU A 558 -14.75 6.55 -0.85
N TRP A 559 -13.59 5.99 -0.47
CA TRP A 559 -12.73 6.56 0.57
C TRP A 559 -11.26 6.22 0.39
#